data_AF-A0A2N1BU82-F1
#
_entry.id   AF-A0A2N1BU82-F1
#
_cell.length_a   1.000
_cell.length_b   1.000
_cell.length_c   1.000
_cell.angle_alpha   90.00
_cell.angle_beta   90.00
_cell.angle_gamma   90.00
#
_symmetry.space_group_name_H-M   'P 1'
#
loop_
_entity.id
_entity.type
_entity.pdbx_description
1 polymer ?
#
loop_
_entity_poly.entity_id
_entity_poly.type
_entity_poly.pdbx_seq_one_letter_code
_entity_poly.pdbx_strand_id
1 'polypeptide(L)'
;MELEITWDRVVRIWWSFLWRNLLAILGAIVIGAIVGFILGLILGIIGVPTETIKMIVQPIGFLIGLGISVIPLKMVLGKNFGEFRLVLISTEDTESNT
;
A
#
# COMPACT_ATOMS: atom_id res chain seq x y z
N MET A 1 -28.82 -10.65 0.33
CA MET A 1 -29.26 -9.61 1.28
C MET A 1 -28.09 -8.67 1.48
N GLU A 2 -28.25 -7.42 1.07
CA GLU A 2 -27.23 -6.39 1.32
C GLU A 2 -27.19 -6.07 2.81
N LEU A 3 -25.98 -5.95 3.35
CA LEU A 3 -25.75 -5.76 4.77
C LEU A 3 -25.67 -4.26 5.05
N GLU A 4 -26.49 -3.77 6.00
CA GLU A 4 -26.44 -2.37 6.40
C GLU A 4 -25.04 -1.97 6.87
N ILE A 5 -24.63 -0.75 6.46
CA ILE A 5 -23.36 -0.13 6.85
C ILE A 5 -23.52 0.37 8.29
N THR A 6 -23.34 -0.52 9.26
CA THR A 6 -23.34 -0.17 10.68
C THR A 6 -21.96 0.30 11.14
N TRP A 7 -21.92 1.19 12.13
CA TRP A 7 -20.68 1.71 12.69
C TRP A 7 -19.72 0.62 13.21
N ASP A 8 -20.25 -0.46 13.79
CA ASP A 8 -19.42 -1.60 14.25
C ASP A 8 -18.65 -2.25 13.09
N ARG A 9 -19.31 -2.41 11.92
CA ARG A 9 -18.67 -2.96 10.72
C ARG A 9 -17.63 -2.01 10.15
N VAL A 10 -17.92 -0.71 10.13
CA VAL A 10 -16.98 0.33 9.67
C VAL A 10 -15.71 0.31 10.51
N VAL A 11 -15.82 0.23 11.84
CA VAL A 11 -14.67 0.18 12.74
C VAL A 11 -13.84 -1.10 12.53
N ARG A 12 -14.48 -2.27 12.34
CA ARG A 12 -13.75 -3.53 12.03
C ARG A 12 -12.98 -3.43 10.70
N ILE A 13 -13.59 -2.84 9.67
CA ILE A 13 -12.94 -2.63 8.36
C ILE A 13 -11.78 -1.64 8.51
N TRP A 14 -12.01 -0.50 9.16
CA TRP A 14 -11.01 0.53 9.40
C TRP A 14 -9.82 -0.01 10.18
N TRP A 15 -10.07 -0.76 11.26
CA TRP A 15 -9.01 -1.38 12.06
C TRP A 15 -8.18 -2.37 11.24
N SER A 16 -8.82 -3.18 10.39
CA SER A 16 -8.09 -4.09 9.50
C SER A 16 -7.28 -3.35 8.44
N PHE A 17 -7.75 -2.20 7.97
CA PHE A 17 -7.02 -1.35 7.04
C PHE A 17 -5.83 -0.67 7.72
N LEU A 18 -6.03 -0.14 8.93
CA LEU A 18 -5.01 0.56 9.71
C LEU A 18 -3.76 -0.30 9.93
N TRP A 19 -3.91 -1.51 10.48
CA TRP A 19 -2.76 -2.37 10.77
C TRP A 19 -2.00 -2.80 9.52
N ARG A 20 -2.71 -3.07 8.43
CA ARG A 20 -2.10 -3.47 7.16
C ARG A 20 -1.38 -2.30 6.51
N ASN A 21 -1.92 -1.10 6.62
CA ASN A 21 -1.26 0.10 6.15
C ASN A 21 0.00 0.41 6.96
N LEU A 22 -0.05 0.29 8.29
CA LEU A 22 1.14 0.42 9.16
C LEU A 22 2.24 -0.60 8.81
N LEU A 23 1.87 -1.86 8.59
CA LEU A 23 2.81 -2.90 8.15
C LEU A 23 3.40 -2.60 6.77
N ALA A 24 2.59 -2.11 5.82
CA ALA A 24 3.06 -1.72 4.50
C ALA A 24 4.04 -0.53 4.56
N ILE A 25 3.74 0.48 5.38
CA ILE A 25 4.63 1.63 5.60
C ILE A 25 5.95 1.18 6.21
N LEU A 26 5.92 0.32 7.23
CA LEU A 26 7.13 -0.27 7.82
C LEU A 26 7.95 -1.04 6.77
N GLY A 27 7.30 -1.87 5.95
CA GLY A 27 7.95 -2.57 4.84
C GLY A 27 8.57 -1.60 3.82
N ALA A 28 7.87 -0.52 3.46
CA ALA A 28 8.37 0.50 2.56
C ALA A 28 9.59 1.24 3.12
N ILE A 29 9.59 1.57 4.41
CA ILE A 29 10.73 2.20 5.08
C ILE A 29 11.94 1.26 5.04
N VAL A 30 11.77 -0.03 5.37
CA VAL A 30 12.86 -1.00 5.37
C VAL A 30 13.43 -1.19 3.96
N ILE A 31 12.57 -1.41 2.96
CA ILE A 31 13.01 -1.58 1.57
C ILE A 31 13.68 -0.30 1.05
N GLY A 32 13.07 0.86 1.30
CA GLY A 32 13.62 2.16 0.92
C GLY A 32 14.96 2.44 1.57
N ALA A 33 15.14 2.08 2.84
CA ALA A 33 16.41 2.21 3.55
C ALA A 33 17.48 1.28 2.96
N ILE A 34 17.15 0.03 2.68
CA ILE A 34 18.09 -0.93 2.05
C ILE A 34 18.53 -0.43 0.68
N VAL A 35 17.57 -0.06 -0.18
CA VAL A 35 17.86 0.43 -1.54
C VAL A 35 18.65 1.73 -1.49
N GLY A 36 18.24 2.68 -0.65
CA GLY A 36 18.94 3.96 -0.47
C GLY A 36 20.37 3.77 0.06
N PHE A 37 20.58 2.84 0.99
CA PHE A 37 21.90 2.52 1.51
C PHE A 37 22.81 1.90 0.43
N ILE A 38 22.31 0.93 -0.34
CA ILE A 38 23.07 0.28 -1.42
C ILE A 38 23.46 1.30 -2.50
N LEU A 39 22.49 2.10 -2.97
CA LEU A 39 22.74 3.12 -3.99
C LEU A 39 23.69 4.22 -3.47
N GLY A 40 23.49 4.65 -2.23
CA GLY A 40 24.35 5.64 -1.58
C GLY A 40 25.79 5.14 -1.43
N LEU A 41 26.00 3.88 -1.06
CA LEU A 41 27.33 3.27 -0.97
C LEU A 41 28.01 3.20 -2.35
N ILE A 42 27.33 2.67 -3.36
CA ILE A 42 27.90 2.51 -4.70
C ILE A 42 28.29 3.87 -5.28
N LEU A 43 27.37 4.85 -5.24
CA LEU A 43 27.62 6.18 -5.80
C LEU A 43 28.66 6.97 -4.98
N GLY A 44 28.70 6.75 -3.66
CA GLY A 44 29.71 7.33 -2.78
C GLY A 44 31.13 6.81 -3.09
N ILE A 45 31.29 5.51 -3.36
CA ILE A 45 32.58 4.91 -3.76
C ILE A 45 33.07 5.48 -5.10
N ILE A 46 32.16 5.79 -6.03
CA ILE A 46 32.48 6.35 -7.35
C ILE A 46 32.79 7.87 -7.27
N GLY A 47 32.65 8.49 -6.09
CA GLY A 47 32.93 9.91 -5.88
C GLY A 47 31.85 10.85 -6.40
N VAL A 48 30.63 10.36 -6.57
CA VAL A 48 29.50 11.15 -7.06
C VAL A 48 29.10 12.19 -5.99
N PRO A 49 28.86 13.46 -6.36
CA PRO A 49 28.39 14.47 -5.44
C PRO A 49 27.08 14.07 -4.75
N THR A 50 26.96 14.34 -3.45
CA THR A 50 25.78 14.02 -2.65
C THR A 50 24.48 14.61 -3.20
N GLU A 51 24.56 15.74 -3.89
CA GLU A 51 23.43 16.39 -4.55
C GLU A 51 22.84 15.51 -5.67
N THR A 52 23.71 14.96 -6.52
CA THR A 52 23.34 14.04 -7.60
C THR A 52 22.82 12.72 -7.06
N ILE A 53 23.41 12.22 -5.96
CA ILE A 53 22.93 11.02 -5.27
C ILE A 53 21.50 11.22 -4.79
N LYS A 54 21.20 12.34 -4.11
CA LYS A 54 19.83 12.64 -3.65
C LYS A 54 18.85 12.74 -4.83
N MET A 55 19.26 13.40 -5.92
CA MET A 55 18.41 13.57 -7.11
C MET A 55 18.03 12.23 -7.77
N ILE A 56 18.87 11.19 -7.65
CA ILE A 56 18.61 9.85 -8.20
C ILE A 56 17.87 8.96 -7.18
N VAL A 57 18.30 8.95 -5.93
CA VAL A 57 17.78 8.04 -4.89
C VAL A 57 16.38 8.46 -4.43
N GLN A 58 16.09 9.75 -4.36
CA GLN A 58 14.83 10.25 -3.82
C GLN A 58 13.61 9.89 -4.70
N PRO A 59 13.64 10.01 -6.04
CA PRO A 59 12.55 9.52 -6.89
C PRO A 59 12.35 8.00 -6.80
N ILE A 60 13.44 7.23 -6.70
CA ILE A 60 13.37 5.76 -6.57
C ILE A 60 12.69 5.37 -5.27
N GLY A 61 13.08 6.00 -4.16
CA GLY A 61 12.44 5.79 -2.86
C GLY A 61 10.95 6.17 -2.88
N PHE A 62 10.60 7.26 -3.56
CA PHE A 62 9.21 7.66 -3.74
C PHE A 62 8.38 6.63 -4.52
N LEU A 63 8.91 6.13 -5.65
CA LEU A 63 8.24 5.11 -6.46
C LEU A 63 8.03 3.80 -5.71
N ILE A 64 9.03 3.38 -4.91
CA ILE A 64 8.93 2.20 -4.05
C ILE A 64 7.84 2.41 -2.98
N GLY A 65 7.83 3.56 -2.32
CA GLY A 65 6.81 3.90 -1.33
C GLY A 65 5.40 3.91 -1.92
N LEU A 66 5.24 4.48 -3.11
CA LEU A 66 3.97 4.54 -3.82
C LEU A 66 3.50 3.13 -4.24
N GLY A 67 4.38 2.31 -4.81
CA GLY A 67 4.04 0.94 -5.17
C GLY A 67 3.60 0.08 -3.98
N ILE A 68 4.28 0.23 -2.83
CA ILE A 68 3.93 -0.52 -1.61
C ILE A 68 2.61 -0.03 -1.00
N SER A 69 2.24 1.24 -1.17
CA SER A 69 0.97 1.79 -0.67
C SER A 69 -0.28 1.14 -1.27
N VAL A 70 -0.18 0.55 -2.48
CA VAL A 70 -1.31 -0.11 -3.17
C VAL A 70 -1.58 -1.52 -2.65
N ILE A 71 -0.56 -2.18 -2.11
CA ILE A 71 -0.63 -3.57 -1.60
C ILE A 71 -1.65 -3.74 -0.46
N PRO A 72 -1.67 -2.89 0.60
CA PRO A 72 -2.63 -3.07 1.69
C PRO A 72 -4.07 -2.90 1.23
N LEU A 73 -4.34 -2.06 0.22
CA LEU A 73 -5.69 -1.88 -0.34
C LEU A 73 -6.19 -3.19 -0.98
N LYS A 74 -5.37 -3.81 -1.84
CA LYS A 74 -5.71 -5.10 -2.47
C LYS A 74 -5.91 -6.22 -1.44
N MET A 75 -5.06 -6.28 -0.40
CA MET A 75 -5.21 -7.27 0.66
C MET A 75 -6.48 -7.08 1.48
N VAL A 76 -6.91 -5.84 1.72
CA VAL A 76 -8.14 -5.53 2.47
C VAL A 76 -9.39 -5.91 1.69
N LEU A 77 -9.43 -5.60 0.38
CA LEU A 77 -10.54 -6.01 -0.48
C LEU A 77 -10.73 -7.54 -0.50
N GLY A 78 -9.64 -8.32 -0.55
CA GLY A 78 -9.73 -9.78 -0.57
C GLY A 78 -9.94 -10.46 0.79
N LYS A 79 -10.12 -9.71 1.89
CA LYS A 79 -10.21 -10.30 3.24
C LYS A 79 -11.63 -10.79 3.55
N ASN A 80 -11.72 -11.99 4.11
CA ASN A 80 -12.94 -12.47 4.77
C ASN A 80 -12.99 -11.89 6.19
N PHE A 81 -14.05 -11.13 6.52
CA PHE A 81 -14.29 -10.57 7.86
C PHE A 81 -15.16 -11.50 8.74
N GLY A 82 -15.31 -12.77 8.33
CA GLY A 82 -16.15 -13.76 9.01
C GLY A 82 -17.62 -13.60 8.61
N GLU A 83 -18.27 -12.52 9.06
CA GLU A 83 -19.69 -12.24 8.77
C GLU A 83 -19.91 -11.71 7.34
N PHE A 84 -18.91 -11.09 6.74
CA PHE A 84 -19.00 -10.50 5.40
C PHE A 84 -17.64 -10.43 4.71
N ARG A 85 -17.63 -10.22 3.40
CA ARG A 85 -16.42 -9.97 2.58
C ARG A 85 -16.66 -8.75 1.69
N LEU A 86 -15.61 -7.99 1.43
CA LEU A 86 -15.66 -6.90 0.47
C LEU A 86 -15.50 -7.52 -0.93
N VAL A 87 -16.45 -7.25 -1.82
CA VAL A 87 -16.40 -7.69 -3.22
C VAL A 87 -16.78 -6.52 -4.10
N LEU A 88 -16.08 -6.39 -5.22
CA LEU A 88 -16.43 -5.43 -6.26
C LEU A 88 -17.46 -6.11 -7.16
N ILE A 89 -18.61 -5.46 -7.33
CA ILE A 89 -19.67 -5.88 -8.25
C ILE A 89 -19.66 -4.90 -9.41
N SER A 90 -19.78 -5.41 -10.64
CA SER A 90 -19.86 -4.55 -11.82
C SER A 90 -21.19 -3.81 -11.83
N THR A 91 -21.16 -2.51 -12.13
CA THR A 91 -22.38 -1.71 -12.30
C THR A 91 -23.22 -2.24 -13.48
N GLU A 92 -22.59 -2.82 -14.51
CA GLU A 92 -23.28 -3.35 -15.70
C GLU A 92 -24.12 -4.61 -15.39
N ASP A 93 -23.74 -5.41 -14.38
CA ASP A 93 -24.50 -6.59 -13.97
C ASP A 93 -25.75 -6.25 -13.14
N THR A 94 -25.83 -5.01 -12.64
CA THR A 94 -26.96 -4.52 -11.84
C THR A 94 -28.17 -4.16 -12.71
N GLU A 95 -27.95 -3.70 -13.95
CA GLU A 95 -29.02 -3.29 -14.88
C GLU A 95 -29.65 -4.48 -15.64
N SER A 96 -29.00 -5.64 -15.69
CA SER A 96 -29.53 -6.85 -16.37
C SER A 96 -30.53 -7.66 -15.53
N ASN A 97 -30.72 -7.32 -14.25
CA ASN A 97 -31.56 -8.10 -13.31
C ASN A 97 -32.72 -7.31 -12.69
N THR A 98 -33.03 -6.11 -13.22
CA THR A 98 -34.27 -5.35 -12.91
C THR A 98 -35.23 -5.40 -14.08
#